data_AF-A0A8C4ZG92-F1
#
_entry.id   AF-A0A8C4ZG92-F1
#
_cell.length_a   1.000
_cell.length_b   1.000
_cell.length_c   1.000
_cell.angle_alpha   90.00
_cell.angle_beta   90.00
_cell.angle_gamma   90.00
#
_symmetry.space_group_name_H-M   'P 1'
#
loop_
_entity.id
_entity.type
_entity.pdbx_description
1 polymer ?
#
loop_
_entity_poly.entity_id
_entity_poly.type
_entity_poly.pdbx_seq_one_letter_code
_entity_poly.pdbx_strand_id
1 'polypeptide(L)'
;MANQLRERHQGLKKKYRELIDGDLPPEKRNQVNMSQLLKDSRERNKQLSEEVKEVTQRLAEAKGDNKLLRMTITRQRLGDEEVGARHFPAHEREDLVKQLERAREQNELLEHSVRSLTDELQDISSERSVFQEKAHRLNLEMNQILGNDHIRLLDVDALCMENRYLHERFCHLQEEVNILKSNLMKYKNALESRKNCKFSGKPNSTALTGVLSAKQVQELLLSEENGCSLPLTHQSISDLKSLATALLETIHEKNMVIQHQRQTNKILGNRVAALEKKLKTLEVSGLWSLPGRHTDTLTNEVRFVGCSWYRGKREHHSRRPPTDSSPAPPTQPGR
;
A
#
# COMPACT_ATOMS: atom_id res chain seq x y z
N MET A 1 -53.14 136.14 22.22
CA MET A 1 -52.38 135.32 21.25
C MET A 1 -51.13 135.99 20.69
N ALA A 2 -51.14 137.28 20.29
CA ALA A 2 -49.95 137.95 19.73
C ALA A 2 -48.74 138.02 20.70
N ASN A 3 -48.97 138.24 21.99
CA ASN A 3 -47.89 138.34 22.99
C ASN A 3 -47.17 137.00 23.22
N GLN A 4 -47.89 135.87 23.28
CA GLN A 4 -47.29 134.54 23.42
C GLN A 4 -46.42 134.17 22.20
N LEU A 5 -46.81 134.59 20.99
CA LEU A 5 -46.02 134.36 19.79
C LEU A 5 -44.74 135.21 19.80
N ARG A 6 -44.83 136.46 20.26
CA ARG A 6 -43.69 137.37 20.39
C ARG A 6 -42.69 136.90 21.45
N GLU A 7 -43.18 136.36 22.56
CA GLU A 7 -42.35 135.82 23.64
C GLU A 7 -41.67 134.51 23.23
N ARG A 8 -42.37 133.60 22.54
CA ARG A 8 -41.75 132.42 21.91
C ARG A 8 -40.70 132.82 20.88
N HIS A 9 -40.98 133.80 20.04
CA HIS A 9 -40.03 134.24 19.02
C HIS A 9 -38.81 134.93 19.65
N GLN A 10 -38.98 135.73 20.70
CA GLN A 10 -37.85 136.29 21.46
C GLN A 10 -37.05 135.22 22.21
N GLY A 11 -37.70 134.21 22.79
CA GLY A 11 -37.04 133.08 23.45
C GLY A 11 -36.25 132.22 22.47
N LEU A 12 -36.80 131.94 21.29
CA LEU A 12 -36.08 131.27 20.20
C LEU A 12 -34.94 132.12 19.67
N LYS A 13 -35.14 133.43 19.48
CA LYS A 13 -34.09 134.36 19.05
C LYS A 13 -32.97 134.48 20.08
N LYS A 14 -33.28 134.36 21.38
CA LYS A 14 -32.28 134.33 22.45
C LYS A 14 -31.51 133.02 22.46
N LYS A 15 -32.18 131.87 22.35
CA LYS A 15 -31.52 130.55 22.22
C LYS A 15 -30.66 130.44 20.96
N TYR A 16 -31.11 130.99 19.83
CA TYR A 16 -30.32 131.02 18.60
C TYR A 16 -29.10 131.94 18.72
N ARG A 17 -29.21 133.08 19.41
CA ARG A 17 -28.04 133.91 19.72
C ARG A 17 -27.08 133.22 20.68
N GLU A 18 -27.56 132.57 21.74
CA GLU A 18 -26.71 131.84 22.68
C GLU A 18 -25.99 130.63 22.04
N LEU A 19 -26.57 130.01 21.00
CA LEU A 19 -25.91 128.95 20.21
C LEU A 19 -24.88 129.50 19.20
N ILE A 20 -24.97 130.77 18.80
CA ILE A 20 -24.09 131.43 17.83
C ILE A 20 -22.97 132.22 18.55
N ASP A 21 -23.25 132.80 19.72
CA ASP A 21 -22.35 133.67 20.51
C ASP A 21 -21.51 132.89 21.53
N GLY A 22 -21.37 131.58 21.37
CA GLY A 22 -20.36 130.77 22.07
C GLY A 22 -18.95 131.07 21.57
N ASP A 23 -18.43 132.25 21.92
CA ASP A 23 -17.04 132.76 21.97
C ASP A 23 -16.01 132.37 20.87
N LEU A 24 -16.40 131.80 19.71
CA LEU A 24 -15.56 131.70 18.52
C LEU A 24 -16.37 131.38 17.23
N PRO A 25 -16.14 132.07 16.08
CA PRO A 25 -16.83 131.83 14.81
C PRO A 25 -16.88 130.35 14.37
N PRO A 26 -17.93 129.90 13.66
CA PRO A 26 -18.10 128.49 13.24
C PRO A 26 -16.94 127.93 12.41
N GLU A 27 -16.27 128.77 11.60
CA GLU A 27 -15.03 128.40 10.90
C GLU A 27 -13.87 128.13 11.86
N LYS A 28 -13.71 128.95 12.91
CA LYS A 28 -12.68 128.75 13.93
C LYS A 28 -12.99 127.55 14.84
N ARG A 29 -14.27 127.25 15.11
CA ARG A 29 -14.70 126.06 15.86
C ARG A 29 -14.39 124.76 15.10
N ASN A 30 -14.65 124.73 13.79
CA ASN A 30 -14.29 123.59 12.94
C ASN A 30 -12.77 123.45 12.80
N GLN A 31 -12.03 124.57 12.71
CA GLN A 31 -10.57 124.57 12.67
C GLN A 31 -9.94 124.09 13.99
N VAL A 32 -10.49 124.50 15.14
CA VAL A 32 -10.07 124.02 16.47
C VAL A 32 -10.39 122.53 16.65
N ASN A 33 -11.59 122.09 16.28
CA ASN A 33 -11.98 120.67 16.35
C ASN A 33 -11.12 119.80 15.43
N MET A 34 -10.87 120.24 14.20
CA MET A 34 -9.94 119.56 13.28
C MET A 34 -8.52 119.51 13.84
N SER A 35 -8.03 120.61 14.42
CA SER A 35 -6.70 120.65 15.03
C SER A 35 -6.56 119.70 16.23
N GLN A 36 -7.61 119.56 17.03
CA GLN A 36 -7.65 118.63 18.16
C GLN A 36 -7.70 117.18 17.67
N LEU A 37 -8.54 116.86 16.68
CA LEU A 37 -8.63 115.52 16.11
C LEU A 37 -7.30 115.07 15.47
N LEU A 38 -6.58 116.01 14.82
CA LEU A 38 -5.24 115.78 14.29
C LEU A 38 -4.19 115.60 15.39
N LYS A 39 -4.27 116.35 16.50
CA LYS A 39 -3.41 116.14 17.67
C LYS A 39 -3.66 114.78 18.30
N ASP A 40 -4.92 114.43 18.54
CA ASP A 40 -5.29 113.13 19.11
C ASP A 40 -4.90 111.99 18.16
N SER A 41 -5.02 112.17 16.84
CA SER A 41 -4.57 111.17 15.85
C SER A 41 -3.05 111.01 15.87
N ARG A 42 -2.29 112.10 15.98
CA ARG A 42 -0.83 112.06 16.14
C ARG A 42 -0.42 111.42 17.46
N GLU A 43 -1.15 111.69 18.55
CA GLU A 43 -0.89 111.11 19.87
C GLU A 43 -1.22 109.60 19.89
N ARG A 44 -2.37 109.18 19.32
CA ARG A 44 -2.68 107.76 19.13
C ARG A 44 -1.64 107.07 18.24
N ASN A 45 -1.20 107.71 17.16
CA ASN A 45 -0.13 107.14 16.32
C ASN A 45 1.20 107.03 17.07
N LYS A 46 1.51 108.00 17.96
CA LYS A 46 2.69 107.93 18.82
C LYS A 46 2.58 106.77 19.81
N GLN A 47 1.45 106.63 20.50
CA GLN A 47 1.17 105.51 21.41
C GLN A 47 1.26 104.16 20.70
N LEU A 48 0.59 104.01 19.54
CA LEU A 48 0.69 102.81 18.71
C LEU A 48 2.13 102.53 18.26
N SER A 49 2.92 103.56 17.96
CA SER A 49 4.34 103.39 17.60
C SER A 49 5.18 102.91 18.78
N GLU A 50 4.84 103.31 20.01
CA GLU A 50 5.49 102.86 21.24
C GLU A 50 5.07 101.41 21.56
N GLU A 51 3.79 101.07 21.43
CA GLU A 51 3.29 99.69 21.58
C GLU A 51 3.92 98.73 20.56
N VAL A 52 4.06 99.16 19.30
CA VAL A 52 4.75 98.35 18.27
C VAL A 52 6.20 98.10 18.68
N LYS A 53 6.92 99.13 19.16
CA LYS A 53 8.30 98.96 19.65
C LYS A 53 8.36 97.97 20.82
N GLU A 54 7.49 98.12 21.80
CA GLU A 54 7.42 97.26 22.97
C GLU A 54 7.11 95.80 22.59
N VAL A 55 6.15 95.57 21.70
CA VAL A 55 5.81 94.23 21.19
C VAL A 55 6.97 93.64 20.39
N THR A 56 7.66 94.43 19.56
CA THR A 56 8.83 93.94 18.81
C THR A 56 9.98 93.57 19.73
N GLN A 57 10.20 94.31 20.82
CA GLN A 57 11.20 94.01 21.82
C GLN A 57 10.86 92.70 22.56
N ARG A 58 9.62 92.55 23.06
CA ARG A 58 9.17 91.29 23.70
C ARG A 58 9.29 90.08 22.78
N LEU A 59 9.02 90.25 21.49
CA LEU A 59 9.20 89.18 20.51
C LEU A 59 10.68 88.80 20.34
N ALA A 60 11.60 89.78 20.36
CA ALA A 60 13.03 89.53 20.29
C ALA A 60 13.54 88.79 21.53
N GLU A 61 13.12 89.21 22.72
CA GLU A 61 13.42 88.56 24.00
C GLU A 61 12.92 87.11 24.02
N ALA A 62 11.64 86.88 23.69
CA ALA A 62 11.05 85.55 23.65
C ALA A 62 11.73 84.63 22.61
N LYS A 63 12.16 85.16 21.46
CA LYS A 63 12.96 84.41 20.48
C LYS A 63 14.34 84.04 21.03
N GLY A 64 14.98 84.95 21.78
CA GLY A 64 16.23 84.70 22.48
C GLY A 64 16.09 83.60 23.53
N ASP A 65 15.05 83.68 24.36
CA ASP A 65 14.74 82.66 25.37
C ASP A 65 14.46 81.30 24.72
N ASN A 66 13.68 81.28 23.63
CA ASN A 66 13.41 80.02 22.91
C ASN A 66 14.69 79.40 22.35
N LYS A 67 15.64 80.20 21.85
CA LYS A 67 16.96 79.72 21.41
C LYS A 67 17.75 79.15 22.59
N LEU A 68 17.76 79.84 23.73
CA LEU A 68 18.45 79.38 24.93
C LEU A 68 17.84 78.08 25.48
N LEU A 69 16.51 77.97 25.51
CA LEU A 69 15.78 76.77 25.92
C LEU A 69 16.06 75.61 24.97
N ARG A 70 16.03 75.83 23.66
CA ARG A 70 16.40 74.79 22.67
C ARG A 70 17.83 74.33 22.90
N MET A 71 18.78 75.25 23.06
CA MET A 71 20.17 74.91 23.35
C MET A 71 20.30 74.13 24.68
N THR A 72 19.54 74.50 25.70
CA THR A 72 19.54 73.84 27.01
C THR A 72 18.93 72.44 26.94
N ILE A 73 17.82 72.26 26.22
CA ILE A 73 17.21 70.96 25.98
C ILE A 73 18.15 70.07 25.18
N THR A 74 18.79 70.60 24.13
CA THR A 74 19.80 69.87 23.37
C THR A 74 20.96 69.45 24.26
N ARG A 75 21.51 70.36 25.09
CA ARG A 75 22.58 70.06 26.06
C ARG A 75 22.16 69.02 27.10
N GLN A 76 20.92 69.07 27.60
CA GLN A 76 20.41 68.06 28.54
C GLN A 76 20.20 66.69 27.89
N ARG A 77 19.81 66.67 26.60
CA ARG A 77 19.58 65.43 25.86
C ARG A 77 20.87 64.78 25.37
N LEU A 78 21.84 65.58 24.96
CA LEU A 78 23.07 65.13 24.29
C LEU A 78 24.31 65.21 25.19
N GLY A 79 24.21 65.83 26.37
CA GLY A 79 25.40 66.21 27.14
C GLY A 79 26.10 67.42 26.50
N ASP A 80 27.14 67.95 27.14
CA ASP A 80 27.98 68.98 26.54
C ASP A 80 28.68 68.37 25.31
N GLU A 81 28.29 68.82 24.12
CA GLU A 81 28.87 68.33 22.87
C GLU A 81 30.28 68.90 22.68
N GLU A 82 31.25 68.23 23.31
CA GLU A 82 32.50 67.86 22.62
C GLU A 82 32.77 66.35 22.64
N VAL A 83 32.01 65.54 23.39
CA VAL A 83 32.08 64.07 23.29
C VAL A 83 30.69 63.49 23.45
N GLY A 84 30.12 63.01 22.34
CA GLY A 84 28.87 62.25 22.28
C GLY A 84 28.97 60.87 22.94
N ALA A 85 29.32 60.84 24.22
CA ALA A 85 29.25 59.68 25.09
C ALA A 85 28.47 60.11 26.34
N ARG A 86 27.34 59.46 26.60
CA ARG A 86 26.81 59.40 27.96
C ARG A 86 27.98 58.94 28.83
N HIS A 87 28.46 59.81 29.73
CA HIS A 87 29.63 59.51 30.56
C HIS A 87 29.21 58.50 31.63
N PHE A 88 29.17 57.23 31.25
CA PHE A 88 29.20 56.15 32.21
C PHE A 88 30.56 56.19 32.93
N PRO A 89 30.61 55.98 34.25
CA PRO A 89 31.85 55.75 34.94
C PRO A 89 32.69 54.68 34.21
N ALA A 90 34.00 54.89 34.08
CA ALA A 90 34.87 54.02 33.29
C ALA A 90 34.79 52.54 33.69
N HIS A 91 34.55 52.26 34.99
CA HIS A 91 34.39 50.92 35.53
C HIS A 91 33.10 50.22 35.04
N GLU A 92 31.96 50.92 34.97
CA GLU A 92 30.71 50.35 34.46
C GLU A 92 30.84 50.01 32.97
N ARG A 93 31.55 50.85 32.20
CA ARG A 93 31.85 50.57 30.80
C ARG A 93 32.74 49.34 30.65
N GLU A 94 33.77 49.23 31.47
CA GLU A 94 34.69 48.10 31.46
C GLU A 94 33.98 46.78 31.83
N ASP A 95 33.08 46.80 32.82
CA ASP A 95 32.30 45.62 33.21
C ASP A 95 31.35 45.17 32.11
N LEU A 96 30.68 46.10 31.43
CA LEU A 96 29.84 45.80 30.27
C LEU A 96 30.65 45.23 29.11
N VAL A 97 31.83 45.77 28.82
CA VAL A 97 32.73 45.22 27.80
C VAL A 97 33.15 43.79 28.16
N LYS A 98 33.55 43.54 29.41
CA LYS A 98 33.88 42.18 29.89
C LYS A 98 32.69 41.22 29.78
N GLN A 99 31.47 41.69 30.04
CA GLN A 99 30.26 40.87 29.86
C GLN A 99 30.02 40.54 28.38
N LEU A 100 30.20 41.51 27.48
CA LEU A 100 30.09 41.29 26.04
C LEU A 100 31.16 40.35 25.50
N GLU A 101 32.40 40.46 25.98
CA GLU A 101 33.50 39.56 25.61
C GLU A 101 33.21 38.13 26.05
N ARG A 102 32.80 37.92 27.31
CA ARG A 102 32.40 36.59 27.80
C ARG A 102 31.20 36.03 27.03
N ALA A 103 30.19 36.85 26.73
CA ALA A 103 29.03 36.43 25.96
C ALA A 103 29.42 36.08 24.51
N ARG A 104 30.36 36.81 23.93
CA ARG A 104 30.91 36.51 22.59
C ARG A 104 31.68 35.19 22.59
N GLU A 105 32.56 34.97 23.55
CA GLU A 105 33.29 33.70 23.68
C GLU A 105 32.32 32.52 23.84
N GLN A 106 31.27 32.68 24.66
CA GLN A 106 30.22 31.67 24.80
C GLN A 106 29.47 31.42 23.50
N ASN A 107 29.14 32.47 22.74
CA ASN A 107 28.50 32.32 21.43
C ASN A 107 29.43 31.60 20.44
N GLU A 108 30.70 31.95 20.38
CA GLU A 108 31.67 31.29 19.49
C GLU A 108 31.79 29.80 19.84
N LEU A 109 31.86 29.44 21.12
CA LEU A 109 31.86 28.04 21.57
C LEU A 109 30.58 27.29 21.20
N LEU A 110 29.41 27.92 21.40
CA LEU A 110 28.13 27.32 21.02
C LEU A 110 28.01 27.14 19.50
N GLU A 111 28.46 28.11 18.71
CA GLU A 111 28.48 27.99 17.26
C GLU A 111 29.40 26.86 16.79
N HIS A 112 30.56 26.68 17.42
CA HIS A 112 31.45 25.55 17.14
C HIS A 112 30.81 24.21 17.51
N SER A 113 30.14 24.13 18.68
CA SER A 113 29.43 22.94 19.13
C SER A 113 28.29 22.57 18.18
N VAL A 114 27.47 23.55 17.77
CA VAL A 114 26.38 23.36 16.81
C VAL A 114 26.93 22.87 15.47
N ARG A 115 28.03 23.44 14.98
CA ARG A 115 28.71 22.98 13.76
C ARG A 115 29.15 21.51 13.88
N SER A 116 29.87 21.15 14.95
CA SER A 116 30.31 19.77 15.19
C SER A 116 29.14 18.78 15.25
N LEU A 117 28.07 19.10 15.98
CA LEU A 117 26.89 18.24 16.09
C LEU A 117 26.14 18.13 14.76
N THR A 118 26.16 19.17 13.93
CA THR A 118 25.55 19.14 12.59
C THR A 118 26.31 18.20 11.66
N ASP A 119 27.65 18.24 11.72
CA ASP A 119 28.50 17.33 10.95
C ASP A 119 28.29 15.88 11.38
N GLU A 120 28.29 15.59 12.69
CA GLU A 120 27.98 14.25 13.23
C GLU A 120 26.58 13.76 12.82
N LEU A 121 25.58 14.64 12.86
CA LEU A 121 24.22 14.31 12.42
C LEU A 121 24.18 13.95 10.93
N GLN A 122 24.95 14.66 10.11
CA GLN A 122 25.03 14.40 8.68
C GLN A 122 25.69 13.03 8.41
N ASP A 123 26.76 12.70 9.13
CA ASP A 123 27.42 11.40 9.04
C ASP A 123 26.45 10.27 9.41
N ILE A 124 25.76 10.37 10.54
CA ILE A 124 24.76 9.37 11.00
C ILE A 124 23.60 9.26 9.99
N SER A 125 23.14 10.38 9.43
CA SER A 125 22.08 10.38 8.42
C SER A 125 22.51 9.63 7.16
N SER A 126 23.75 9.83 6.71
CA SER A 126 24.33 9.14 5.56
C SER A 126 24.44 7.63 5.82
N GLU A 127 24.91 7.23 7.00
CA GLU A 127 25.03 5.83 7.42
C GLU A 127 23.64 5.17 7.49
N ARG A 128 22.66 5.86 8.07
CA ARG A 128 21.26 5.40 8.10
C ARG A 128 20.71 5.15 6.70
N SER A 129 20.99 6.03 5.74
CA SER A 129 20.54 5.86 4.34
C SER A 129 21.13 4.59 3.72
N VAL A 130 22.42 4.33 3.94
CA VAL A 130 23.10 3.11 3.45
C VAL A 130 22.47 1.84 4.07
N PHE A 131 22.18 1.86 5.37
CA PHE A 131 21.52 0.72 6.01
C PHE A 131 20.08 0.53 5.54
N GLN A 132 19.33 1.61 5.29
CA GLN A 132 17.99 1.53 4.71
C GLN A 132 18.01 0.90 3.32
N GLU A 133 18.93 1.30 2.46
CA GLU A 133 19.09 0.70 1.13
C GLU A 133 19.48 -0.78 1.22
N LYS A 134 20.40 -1.13 2.12
CA LYS A 134 20.79 -2.52 2.36
C LYS A 134 19.61 -3.36 2.84
N ALA A 135 18.81 -2.84 3.76
CA ALA A 135 17.61 -3.51 4.26
C ALA A 135 16.58 -3.68 3.13
N HIS A 136 16.34 -2.64 2.33
CA HIS A 136 15.43 -2.71 1.18
C HIS A 136 15.89 -3.78 0.18
N ARG A 137 17.17 -3.80 -0.20
CA ARG A 137 17.72 -4.79 -1.12
C ARG A 137 17.59 -6.20 -0.57
N LEU A 138 17.91 -6.42 0.69
CA LEU A 138 17.73 -7.72 1.35
C LEU A 138 16.26 -8.15 1.34
N ASN A 139 15.34 -7.22 1.59
CA ASN A 139 13.91 -7.52 1.58
C ASN A 139 13.42 -7.90 0.18
N LEU A 140 13.95 -7.26 -0.88
CA LEU A 140 13.68 -7.66 -2.27
C LEU A 140 14.17 -9.08 -2.54
N GLU A 141 15.40 -9.42 -2.15
CA GLU A 141 15.95 -10.76 -2.33
C GLU A 141 15.16 -11.82 -1.54
N MET A 142 14.79 -11.50 -0.30
CA MET A 142 13.99 -12.39 0.53
C MET A 142 12.59 -12.59 -0.05
N ASN A 143 11.94 -11.54 -0.54
CA ASN A 143 10.66 -11.65 -1.24
C ASN A 143 10.78 -12.40 -2.56
N GLN A 144 11.90 -12.29 -3.27
CA GLN A 144 12.16 -13.11 -4.46
C GLN A 144 12.30 -14.60 -4.09
N ILE A 145 13.01 -14.92 -3.01
CA ILE A 145 13.17 -16.30 -2.54
C ILE A 145 11.85 -16.88 -2.05
N LEU A 146 11.08 -16.10 -1.27
CA LEU A 146 9.78 -16.52 -0.73
C LEU A 146 8.66 -16.49 -1.78
N GLY A 147 8.78 -15.66 -2.82
CA GLY A 147 7.81 -15.55 -3.91
C GLY A 147 8.06 -16.52 -5.07
N ASN A 148 9.29 -17.02 -5.23
CA ASN A 148 9.64 -18.07 -6.18
C ASN A 148 9.73 -19.44 -5.49
N ASP A 149 8.57 -20.06 -5.23
CA ASP A 149 8.47 -21.47 -4.82
C ASP A 149 9.08 -22.45 -5.85
N HIS A 150 9.45 -21.99 -7.04
CA HIS A 150 9.89 -22.85 -8.14
C HIS A 150 11.39 -22.84 -8.43
N ILE A 151 12.18 -21.88 -7.91
CA ILE A 151 13.58 -21.72 -8.35
C ILE A 151 14.62 -22.21 -7.32
N ARG A 152 14.32 -22.33 -6.02
CA ARG A 152 15.41 -22.58 -5.04
C ARG A 152 15.17 -23.50 -3.85
N LEU A 153 14.00 -24.10 -3.71
CA LEU A 153 13.92 -25.33 -2.92
C LEU A 153 13.91 -26.46 -3.93
N LEU A 154 15.10 -26.99 -4.24
CA LEU A 154 15.22 -28.37 -4.68
C LEU A 154 14.27 -29.17 -3.82
N ASP A 155 13.19 -29.68 -4.40
CA ASP A 155 12.24 -30.52 -3.70
C ASP A 155 13.00 -31.80 -3.36
N VAL A 156 13.60 -31.79 -2.17
CA VAL A 156 14.44 -32.87 -1.67
C VAL A 156 13.62 -34.14 -1.60
N ASP A 157 12.31 -34.03 -1.33
CA ASP A 157 11.41 -35.17 -1.32
C ASP A 157 11.19 -35.72 -2.74
N ALA A 158 10.98 -34.86 -3.75
CA ALA A 158 10.91 -35.29 -5.15
C ALA A 158 12.21 -35.97 -5.61
N LEU A 159 13.38 -35.42 -5.25
CA LEU A 159 14.67 -36.04 -5.55
C LEU A 159 14.89 -37.35 -4.79
N CYS A 160 14.48 -37.44 -3.53
CA CYS A 160 14.54 -38.68 -2.74
C CYS A 160 13.63 -39.75 -3.35
N MET A 161 12.44 -39.38 -3.81
CA MET A 161 11.53 -40.28 -4.51
C MET A 161 12.12 -40.77 -5.83
N GLU A 162 12.70 -39.87 -6.64
CA GLU A 162 13.36 -40.24 -7.89
C GLU A 162 14.55 -41.16 -7.64
N ASN A 163 15.40 -40.83 -6.66
CA ASN A 163 16.57 -41.65 -6.31
C ASN A 163 16.15 -43.04 -5.85
N ARG A 164 15.14 -43.14 -4.98
CA ARG A 164 14.56 -44.42 -4.54
C ARG A 164 14.00 -45.22 -5.71
N TYR A 165 13.23 -44.58 -6.59
CA TYR A 165 12.67 -45.24 -7.78
C TYR A 165 13.76 -45.78 -8.72
N LEU A 166 14.79 -44.98 -8.98
CA LEU A 166 15.93 -45.40 -9.81
C LEU A 166 16.69 -46.56 -9.17
N HIS A 167 16.86 -46.56 -7.85
CA HIS A 167 17.51 -47.64 -7.13
C HIS A 167 16.70 -48.94 -7.20
N GLU A 168 15.38 -48.86 -6.95
CA GLU A 168 14.48 -50.00 -7.11
C GLU A 168 14.51 -50.53 -8.55
N ARG A 169 14.47 -49.66 -9.55
CA ARG A 169 14.55 -50.04 -10.97
C ARG A 169 15.89 -50.68 -11.34
N PHE A 170 16.99 -50.17 -10.80
CA PHE A 170 18.31 -50.77 -10.96
C PHE A 170 18.37 -52.18 -10.36
N CYS A 171 17.84 -52.37 -9.15
CA CYS A 171 17.76 -53.69 -8.52
C CYS A 171 16.95 -54.69 -9.37
N HIS A 172 15.78 -54.29 -9.89
CA HIS A 172 14.98 -55.15 -10.76
C HIS A 172 15.75 -55.56 -12.03
N LEU A 173 16.42 -54.61 -12.69
CA LEU A 173 17.25 -54.92 -13.87
C LEU A 173 18.42 -55.85 -13.52
N GLN A 174 19.01 -55.68 -12.34
CA GLN A 174 20.09 -56.55 -11.87
C GLN A 174 19.60 -57.99 -11.64
N GLU A 175 18.39 -58.17 -11.10
CA GLU A 175 17.75 -59.47 -10.94
C GLU A 175 17.43 -60.12 -12.29
N GLU A 176 16.88 -59.36 -13.24
CA GLU A 176 16.64 -59.84 -14.61
C GLU A 176 17.94 -60.32 -15.27
N VAL A 177 19.02 -59.55 -15.16
CA VAL A 177 20.35 -59.94 -15.64
C VAL A 177 20.83 -61.22 -14.97
N ASN A 178 20.61 -61.38 -13.66
CA ASN A 178 21.02 -62.58 -12.93
C ASN A 178 20.21 -63.81 -13.38
N ILE A 179 18.90 -63.67 -13.59
CA ILE A 179 18.03 -64.72 -14.12
C ILE A 179 18.49 -65.10 -15.53
N LEU A 180 18.77 -64.13 -16.39
CA LEU A 180 19.25 -64.36 -17.75
C LEU A 180 20.62 -65.05 -17.77
N LYS A 181 21.55 -64.64 -16.90
CA LYS A 181 22.85 -65.32 -16.73
C LYS A 181 22.68 -66.78 -16.30
N SER A 182 21.79 -67.04 -15.33
CA SER A 182 21.46 -68.39 -14.88
C SER A 182 20.85 -69.24 -16.01
N ASN A 183 19.91 -68.68 -16.77
CA ASN A 183 19.28 -69.35 -17.90
C ASN A 183 20.29 -69.63 -19.02
N LEU A 184 21.15 -68.66 -19.35
CA LEU A 184 22.23 -68.85 -20.32
C LEU A 184 23.17 -69.98 -19.89
N MET A 185 23.55 -70.04 -18.61
CA MET A 185 24.37 -71.10 -18.06
C MET A 185 23.67 -72.47 -18.16
N LYS A 186 22.37 -72.54 -17.84
CA LYS A 186 21.57 -73.77 -18.02
C LYS A 186 21.55 -74.22 -19.49
N TYR A 187 21.32 -73.31 -20.43
CA TYR A 187 21.30 -73.63 -21.86
C TYR A 187 22.68 -74.04 -22.38
N LYS A 188 23.75 -73.37 -21.94
CA LYS A 188 25.12 -73.75 -22.25
C LYS A 188 25.41 -75.17 -21.74
N ASN A 189 25.07 -75.47 -20.48
CA ASN A 189 25.27 -76.80 -19.91
C ASN A 189 24.46 -77.88 -20.64
N ALA A 190 23.21 -77.58 -21.03
CA ALA A 190 22.38 -78.50 -21.80
C ALA A 190 22.94 -78.75 -23.22
N LEU A 191 23.50 -77.72 -23.85
CA LEU A 191 24.16 -77.83 -25.16
C LEU A 191 25.46 -78.63 -25.07
N GLU A 192 26.29 -78.38 -24.06
CA GLU A 192 27.53 -79.15 -23.81
C GLU A 192 27.23 -80.60 -23.44
N SER A 193 26.18 -80.85 -22.65
CA SER A 193 25.71 -82.21 -22.33
C SER A 193 25.25 -82.96 -23.59
N ARG A 194 24.62 -82.27 -24.54
CA ARG A 194 24.24 -82.84 -25.84
C ARG A 194 25.44 -83.09 -26.76
N LYS A 195 26.47 -82.24 -26.68
CA LYS A 195 27.74 -82.41 -27.43
C LYS A 195 28.61 -83.53 -26.86
N ASN A 196 28.56 -83.75 -25.54
CA ASN A 196 29.31 -84.79 -24.83
C ASN A 196 28.55 -86.13 -24.79
N CYS A 197 27.23 -86.13 -25.03
CA CYS A 197 26.48 -87.33 -25.37
C CYS A 197 26.88 -87.75 -26.79
N LYS A 198 27.87 -88.65 -26.88
CA LYS A 198 28.35 -89.20 -28.14
C LYS A 198 27.17 -89.67 -28.99
N PHE A 199 27.14 -89.19 -30.23
CA PHE A 199 26.42 -89.74 -31.38
C PHE A 199 26.13 -91.25 -31.22
N SER A 200 24.93 -91.59 -30.74
CA SER A 200 24.43 -92.96 -30.76
C SER A 200 22.93 -92.94 -31.00
N GLY A 201 22.54 -93.34 -32.21
CA GLY A 201 21.20 -93.80 -32.53
C GLY A 201 20.18 -92.71 -32.87
N LYS A 202 19.68 -92.74 -34.11
CA LYS A 202 18.43 -92.08 -34.54
C LYS A 202 17.31 -92.37 -33.53
N PRO A 203 16.41 -91.39 -33.31
CA PRO A 203 15.04 -91.70 -33.69
C PRO A 203 14.30 -90.51 -34.31
N ASN A 204 13.39 -90.85 -35.21
CA ASN A 204 12.33 -89.99 -35.72
C ASN A 204 11.40 -89.64 -34.55
N SER A 205 11.28 -88.37 -34.16
CA SER A 205 10.11 -87.88 -33.44
C SER A 205 10.05 -86.35 -33.46
N THR A 206 9.14 -85.85 -34.28
CA THR A 206 8.56 -84.51 -34.23
C THR A 206 7.73 -84.34 -32.96
N ALA A 207 8.33 -83.83 -31.90
CA ALA A 207 7.68 -83.17 -30.78
C ALA A 207 8.77 -82.59 -29.88
N LEU A 208 8.41 -81.66 -28.98
CA LEU A 208 9.25 -81.14 -27.88
C LEU A 208 9.94 -79.77 -28.09
N THR A 209 9.27 -78.85 -28.76
CA THR A 209 9.31 -77.43 -28.37
C THR A 209 7.90 -76.89 -28.35
N GLY A 210 7.28 -76.93 -27.17
CA GLY A 210 5.90 -76.53 -26.95
C GLY A 210 5.71 -75.03 -27.09
N VAL A 211 5.01 -74.63 -28.15
CA VAL A 211 3.97 -73.60 -28.15
C VAL A 211 2.99 -74.01 -29.24
N LEU A 212 1.82 -74.55 -28.87
CA LEU A 212 0.74 -74.75 -29.83
C LEU A 212 0.00 -73.41 -29.97
N SER A 213 -0.03 -72.88 -31.19
CA SER A 213 -0.77 -71.67 -31.55
C SER A 213 -2.27 -71.87 -31.36
N ALA A 214 -3.01 -70.81 -31.00
CA ALA A 214 -4.48 -70.84 -30.89
C ALA A 214 -5.16 -71.38 -32.17
N LYS A 215 -4.54 -71.16 -33.34
CA LYS A 215 -5.01 -71.73 -34.60
C LYS A 215 -4.78 -73.25 -34.68
N GLN A 216 -3.64 -73.75 -34.19
CA GLN A 216 -3.33 -75.18 -34.18
C GLN A 216 -4.20 -75.96 -33.19
N VAL A 217 -4.57 -75.33 -32.07
CA VAL A 217 -5.54 -75.90 -31.12
C VAL A 217 -6.93 -75.97 -31.75
N GLN A 218 -7.33 -74.94 -32.49
CA GLN A 218 -8.63 -74.90 -33.16
C GLN A 218 -8.72 -75.88 -34.35
N GLU A 219 -7.62 -76.07 -35.09
CA GLU A 219 -7.54 -77.00 -36.22
C GLU A 219 -7.56 -78.47 -35.75
N LEU A 220 -6.94 -78.78 -34.59
CA LEU A 220 -7.01 -80.09 -33.95
C LEU A 220 -8.40 -80.42 -33.38
N LEU A 221 -9.18 -79.41 -33.00
CA LEU A 221 -10.54 -79.58 -32.48
C LEU A 221 -11.61 -79.65 -33.59
N LEU A 222 -11.33 -79.11 -34.78
CA LEU A 222 -12.29 -78.95 -35.89
C LEU A 222 -12.06 -79.89 -37.07
N SER A 223 -11.01 -80.72 -37.08
CA SER A 223 -10.78 -81.68 -38.16
C SER A 223 -11.83 -82.81 -38.16
N GLU A 224 -12.79 -82.74 -39.09
CA GLU A 224 -13.97 -83.60 -39.20
C GLU A 224 -13.70 -85.05 -39.66
N GLU A 225 -12.47 -85.43 -40.05
CA GLU A 225 -12.16 -86.83 -40.43
C GLU A 225 -11.81 -87.74 -39.24
N ASN A 226 -11.63 -87.17 -38.05
CA ASN A 226 -11.60 -87.92 -36.81
C ASN A 226 -12.73 -87.38 -35.92
N GLY A 227 -13.93 -87.97 -36.05
CA GLY A 227 -14.90 -87.88 -34.96
C GLY A 227 -14.20 -88.27 -33.67
N CYS A 228 -13.92 -87.30 -32.81
CA CYS A 228 -13.07 -87.49 -31.65
C CYS A 228 -13.85 -88.26 -30.56
N SER A 229 -14.10 -89.55 -30.80
CA SER A 229 -14.13 -90.50 -29.70
C SER A 229 -12.69 -90.59 -29.21
N LEU A 230 -12.28 -89.63 -28.37
CA LEU A 230 -11.13 -89.83 -27.49
C LEU A 230 -11.32 -91.22 -26.88
N PRO A 231 -10.32 -92.10 -26.87
CA PRO A 231 -10.40 -93.29 -26.03
C PRO A 231 -10.83 -92.81 -24.65
N LEU A 232 -11.85 -93.41 -24.06
CA LEU A 232 -12.22 -93.22 -22.63
C LEU A 232 -11.12 -93.82 -21.71
N THR A 233 -9.85 -93.64 -22.08
CA THR A 233 -8.70 -93.89 -21.23
C THR A 233 -8.72 -92.88 -20.11
N HIS A 234 -8.50 -93.33 -18.87
CA HIS A 234 -8.46 -92.47 -17.69
C HIS A 234 -7.52 -91.25 -17.83
N GLN A 235 -6.48 -91.35 -18.67
CA GLN A 235 -5.52 -90.27 -18.93
C GLN A 235 -6.11 -89.09 -19.71
N SER A 236 -6.82 -89.32 -20.83
CA SER A 236 -7.43 -88.25 -21.63
C SER A 236 -8.48 -87.47 -20.85
N ILE A 237 -9.23 -88.16 -19.99
CA ILE A 237 -10.20 -87.56 -19.06
C ILE A 237 -9.48 -86.73 -17.98
N SER A 238 -8.33 -87.20 -17.48
CA SER A 238 -7.50 -86.45 -16.53
C SER A 238 -6.90 -85.18 -17.14
N ASP A 239 -6.38 -85.27 -18.37
CA ASP A 239 -5.78 -84.13 -19.07
C ASP A 239 -6.83 -83.08 -19.42
N LEU A 240 -8.04 -83.50 -19.84
CA LEU A 240 -9.16 -82.60 -20.08
C LEU A 240 -9.65 -81.93 -18.79
N LYS A 241 -9.70 -82.66 -17.68
CA LYS A 241 -10.03 -82.10 -16.36
C LYS A 241 -8.98 -81.07 -15.94
N SER A 242 -7.69 -81.37 -16.13
CA SER A 242 -6.58 -80.47 -15.83
C SER A 242 -6.64 -79.18 -16.67
N LEU A 243 -6.94 -79.30 -17.96
CA LEU A 243 -7.12 -78.15 -18.84
C LEU A 243 -8.34 -77.31 -18.42
N ALA A 244 -9.47 -77.95 -18.08
CA ALA A 244 -10.66 -77.26 -17.61
C ALA A 244 -10.40 -76.52 -16.28
N THR A 245 -9.67 -77.11 -15.33
CA THR A 245 -9.27 -76.45 -14.09
C THR A 245 -8.33 -75.27 -14.36
N ALA A 246 -7.34 -75.43 -15.25
CA ALA A 246 -6.42 -74.34 -15.59
C ALA A 246 -7.14 -73.15 -16.28
N LEU A 247 -8.11 -73.44 -17.16
CA LEU A 247 -8.94 -72.41 -17.78
C LEU A 247 -9.85 -71.71 -16.76
N LEU A 248 -10.44 -72.46 -15.82
CA LEU A 248 -11.24 -71.90 -14.73
C LEU A 248 -10.41 -71.01 -13.80
N GLU A 249 -9.20 -71.45 -13.43
CA GLU A 249 -8.25 -70.67 -12.64
C GLU A 249 -7.86 -69.37 -13.37
N THR A 250 -7.56 -69.46 -14.67
CA THR A 250 -7.25 -68.29 -15.52
C THR A 250 -8.42 -67.30 -15.59
N ILE A 251 -9.65 -67.79 -15.71
CA ILE A 251 -10.86 -66.93 -15.70
C ILE A 251 -11.04 -66.29 -14.32
N HIS A 252 -10.81 -67.04 -13.25
CA HIS A 252 -10.92 -66.55 -11.89
C HIS A 252 -9.90 -65.42 -11.63
N GLU A 253 -8.64 -65.64 -12.00
CA GLU A 253 -7.56 -64.65 -11.90
C GLU A 253 -7.88 -63.38 -12.70
N LYS A 254 -8.31 -63.52 -13.97
CA LYS A 254 -8.73 -62.37 -14.79
C LYS A 254 -9.91 -61.61 -14.17
N ASN A 255 -10.87 -62.31 -13.58
CA ASN A 255 -11.98 -61.68 -12.87
C ASN A 255 -11.50 -60.90 -11.63
N MET A 256 -10.54 -61.45 -10.86
CA MET A 256 -9.91 -60.75 -9.74
C MET A 256 -9.20 -59.48 -10.19
N VAL A 257 -8.41 -59.54 -11.26
CA VAL A 257 -7.72 -58.37 -11.84
C VAL A 257 -8.73 -57.29 -12.25
N ILE A 258 -9.82 -57.66 -12.93
CA ILE A 258 -10.87 -56.71 -13.33
C ILE A 258 -11.56 -56.09 -12.10
N GLN A 259 -11.82 -56.89 -11.05
CA GLN A 259 -12.41 -56.39 -9.82
C GLN A 259 -11.49 -55.38 -9.11
N HIS A 260 -10.20 -55.70 -8.96
CA HIS A 260 -9.21 -54.78 -8.44
C HIS A 260 -9.14 -53.49 -9.27
N GLN A 261 -9.11 -53.59 -10.60
CA GLN A 261 -9.10 -52.42 -11.47
C GLN A 261 -10.35 -51.54 -11.27
N ARG A 262 -11.54 -52.15 -11.13
CA ARG A 262 -12.78 -51.42 -10.85
C ARG A 262 -12.71 -50.70 -9.50
N GLN A 263 -12.17 -51.34 -8.48
CA GLN A 263 -12.01 -50.74 -7.15
C GLN A 263 -11.01 -49.57 -7.18
N THR A 264 -9.88 -49.74 -7.86
CA THR A 264 -8.88 -48.67 -8.07
C THR A 264 -9.50 -47.50 -8.81
N ASN A 265 -10.22 -47.75 -9.91
CA ASN A 265 -10.90 -46.69 -10.67
C ASN A 265 -11.98 -45.98 -9.83
N LYS A 266 -12.66 -46.68 -8.93
CA LYS A 266 -13.60 -46.06 -7.99
C LYS A 266 -12.90 -45.11 -7.02
N ILE A 267 -11.75 -45.50 -6.47
CA ILE A 267 -10.95 -44.64 -5.59
C ILE A 267 -10.45 -43.41 -6.35
N LEU A 268 -9.93 -43.59 -7.56
CA LEU A 268 -9.49 -42.49 -8.42
C LEU A 268 -10.64 -41.55 -8.75
N GLY A 269 -11.80 -42.07 -9.14
CA GLY A 269 -13.00 -41.27 -9.39
C GLY A 269 -13.43 -40.43 -8.18
N ASN A 270 -13.39 -41.01 -6.97
CA ASN A 270 -13.69 -40.27 -5.74
C ASN A 270 -12.68 -39.15 -5.47
N ARG A 271 -11.38 -39.39 -5.70
CA ARG A 271 -10.33 -38.36 -5.54
C ARG A 271 -10.50 -37.24 -6.57
N VAL A 272 -10.79 -37.57 -7.83
CA VAL A 272 -11.09 -36.59 -8.88
C VAL A 272 -12.30 -35.75 -8.50
N ALA A 273 -13.41 -36.35 -8.08
CA ALA A 273 -14.59 -35.61 -7.62
C ALA A 273 -14.29 -34.71 -6.41
N ALA A 274 -13.45 -35.14 -5.47
CA ALA A 274 -13.02 -34.32 -4.34
C ALA A 274 -12.15 -33.13 -4.80
N LEU A 275 -11.25 -33.34 -5.77
CA LEU A 275 -10.43 -32.28 -6.36
C LEU A 275 -11.28 -31.29 -7.14
N GLU A 276 -12.25 -31.75 -7.93
CA GLU A 276 -13.22 -30.89 -8.63
C GLU A 276 -14.02 -30.03 -7.65
N LYS A 277 -14.41 -30.60 -6.49
CA LYS A 277 -15.10 -29.83 -5.45
C LYS A 277 -14.18 -28.76 -4.85
N LYS A 278 -12.92 -29.11 -4.54
CA LYS A 278 -11.93 -28.16 -4.02
C LYS A 278 -11.64 -27.04 -5.03
N LEU A 279 -11.50 -27.39 -6.30
CA LEU A 279 -11.29 -26.44 -7.40
C LEU A 279 -12.46 -25.44 -7.48
N LYS A 280 -13.70 -25.92 -7.51
CA LYS A 280 -14.88 -25.06 -7.49
C LYS A 280 -14.94 -24.15 -6.26
N THR A 281 -14.54 -24.65 -5.09
CA THR A 281 -14.45 -23.81 -3.87
C THR A 281 -13.40 -22.71 -4.02
N LEU A 282 -12.23 -23.02 -4.60
CA LEU A 282 -11.17 -22.04 -4.86
C LEU A 282 -11.54 -21.00 -5.93
N GLU A 283 -12.30 -21.40 -6.95
CA GLU A 283 -12.85 -20.49 -7.96
C GLU A 283 -13.86 -19.51 -7.33
N VAL A 284 -14.78 -20.01 -6.48
CA VAL A 284 -15.79 -19.17 -5.80
C VAL A 284 -15.17 -18.25 -4.75
N SER A 285 -14.10 -18.68 -4.07
CA SER A 285 -13.41 -17.86 -3.08
C SER A 285 -12.45 -16.82 -3.68
N GLY A 286 -12.29 -16.79 -5.01
CA GLY A 286 -11.40 -15.86 -5.70
C GLY A 286 -9.90 -16.07 -5.43
N LEU A 287 -9.53 -17.16 -4.73
CA LEU A 287 -8.13 -17.51 -4.44
C LEU A 287 -7.43 -18.22 -5.61
N TRP A 288 -8.16 -18.50 -6.68
CA TRP A 288 -7.61 -19.05 -7.92
C TRP A 288 -7.84 -18.06 -9.07
N SER A 289 -6.78 -17.35 -9.46
CA SER A 289 -6.71 -16.59 -10.70
C SER A 289 -5.73 -17.31 -11.63
N LEU A 290 -6.21 -17.87 -12.73
CA LEU A 290 -5.32 -18.35 -13.79
C LEU A 290 -4.53 -17.15 -14.35
N PRO A 291 -3.19 -17.19 -14.38
CA PRO A 291 -2.41 -16.19 -15.10
C PRO A 291 -2.77 -16.30 -16.59
N GLY A 292 -3.58 -15.37 -17.11
CA GLY A 292 -3.86 -15.31 -18.55
C GLY A 292 -5.27 -14.91 -19.01
N ARG A 293 -6.25 -14.65 -18.13
CA ARG A 293 -7.52 -14.01 -18.56
C ARG A 293 -7.70 -12.66 -17.90
N HIS A 294 -7.11 -11.64 -18.53
CA HIS A 294 -7.61 -10.28 -18.36
C HIS A 294 -9.09 -10.25 -18.79
N THR A 295 -9.92 -9.80 -17.85
CA THR A 295 -11.21 -9.14 -18.03
C THR A 295 -11.85 -9.26 -19.41
N ASP A 296 -12.89 -10.09 -19.53
CA ASP A 296 -14.10 -9.71 -20.25
C ASP A 296 -15.26 -10.59 -19.78
N THR A 297 -16.18 -9.94 -19.07
CA THR A 297 -17.56 -10.36 -18.90
C THR A 297 -18.16 -10.59 -20.27
N LEU A 298 -18.43 -11.85 -20.63
CA LEU A 298 -19.53 -12.28 -21.49
C LEU A 298 -19.64 -13.81 -21.39
N THR A 299 -20.83 -14.25 -21.04
CA THR A 299 -21.32 -15.63 -21.03
C THR A 299 -20.79 -16.42 -22.23
N ASN A 300 -19.98 -17.45 -21.98
CA ASN A 300 -19.79 -18.51 -22.96
C ASN A 300 -19.78 -19.88 -22.26
N GLU A 301 -20.81 -20.63 -22.62
CA GLU A 301 -21.12 -22.00 -22.26
C GLU A 301 -19.97 -22.91 -22.71
N VAL A 302 -19.02 -23.23 -21.82
CA VAL A 302 -18.07 -24.32 -22.05
C VAL A 302 -18.84 -25.62 -21.86
N ARG A 303 -19.46 -26.11 -22.94
CA ARG A 303 -19.83 -27.53 -23.06
C ARG A 303 -18.55 -28.34 -23.08
N PHE A 304 -18.09 -28.73 -21.89
CA PHE A 304 -17.24 -29.89 -21.77
C PHE A 304 -18.10 -31.09 -22.16
N VAL A 305 -17.72 -31.76 -23.26
CA VAL A 305 -18.34 -33.00 -23.71
C VAL A 305 -18.07 -34.06 -22.65
N GLY A 306 -18.98 -34.14 -21.68
CA GLY A 306 -18.98 -35.18 -20.67
C GLY A 306 -19.18 -36.52 -21.35
N CYS A 307 -18.20 -37.41 -21.19
CA CYS A 307 -18.28 -38.80 -21.60
C CYS A 307 -19.56 -39.44 -21.04
N SER A 308 -20.54 -39.62 -21.94
CA SER A 308 -21.73 -40.42 -21.72
C SER A 308 -21.36 -41.91 -21.69
N TRP A 309 -20.83 -42.38 -20.56
CA TRP A 309 -20.80 -43.80 -20.25
C TRP A 309 -21.35 -43.98 -18.85
N TYR A 310 -22.35 -44.86 -18.72
CA TYR A 310 -23.25 -45.09 -17.57
C TYR A 310 -24.52 -44.24 -17.52
N ARG A 311 -25.45 -44.54 -18.43
CA ARG A 311 -26.89 -44.51 -18.15
C ARG A 311 -27.50 -45.88 -18.46
N GLY A 312 -27.40 -46.79 -17.50
CA GLY A 312 -28.13 -48.06 -17.51
C GLY A 312 -29.54 -47.86 -16.97
N LYS A 313 -30.55 -48.05 -17.84
CA LYS A 313 -31.99 -48.00 -17.58
C LYS A 313 -32.43 -48.87 -16.39
N ARG A 314 -33.32 -48.34 -15.55
CA ARG A 314 -34.30 -49.12 -14.76
C ARG A 314 -35.63 -48.36 -14.72
N GLU A 315 -36.58 -48.85 -15.50
CA GLU A 315 -38.04 -48.63 -15.46
C GLU A 315 -38.63 -49.98 -15.97
N HIS A 316 -39.70 -50.61 -15.50
CA HIS A 316 -40.92 -50.30 -14.72
C HIS A 316 -41.29 -51.58 -13.92
N HIS A 317 -42.11 -51.61 -12.85
CA HIS A 317 -43.56 -51.32 -12.76
C HIS A 317 -43.89 -51.15 -11.25
N SER A 318 -44.47 -50.04 -10.78
CA SER A 318 -45.88 -49.59 -10.84
C SER A 318 -46.83 -50.33 -9.88
N ARG A 319 -47.23 -49.65 -8.79
CA ARG A 319 -48.64 -49.47 -8.33
C ARG A 319 -48.69 -48.49 -7.12
N ARG A 320 -49.54 -47.47 -7.22
CA ARG A 320 -49.94 -46.48 -6.18
C ARG A 320 -51.19 -46.99 -5.40
N PRO A 321 -51.81 -46.20 -4.49
CA PRO A 321 -51.62 -46.15 -3.03
C PRO A 321 -52.91 -46.60 -2.30
N PRO A 322 -53.09 -46.36 -0.98
CA PRO A 322 -53.72 -45.09 -0.58
C PRO A 322 -53.21 -44.51 0.76
N THR A 323 -53.62 -43.26 0.95
CA THR A 323 -53.61 -42.45 2.18
C THR A 323 -54.38 -43.13 3.30
N ASP A 324 -53.87 -43.10 4.53
CA ASP A 324 -54.73 -43.12 5.70
C ASP A 324 -54.15 -42.36 6.89
N SER A 325 -55.11 -41.90 7.67
CA SER A 325 -55.16 -40.94 8.75
C SER A 325 -54.38 -41.30 10.02
N SER A 326 -53.85 -40.26 10.70
CA SER A 326 -53.38 -40.30 12.09
C SER A 326 -54.55 -40.49 13.06
N PRO A 327 -54.36 -41.13 14.23
CA PRO A 327 -54.25 -40.30 15.44
C PRO A 327 -53.27 -40.80 16.53
N ALA A 328 -52.97 -39.87 17.43
CA ALA A 328 -52.00 -39.92 18.53
C ALA A 328 -52.27 -40.99 19.62
N PRO A 329 -51.23 -41.38 20.40
CA PRO A 329 -51.39 -42.24 21.58
C PRO A 329 -51.78 -41.43 22.83
N PRO A 330 -52.54 -42.01 23.79
CA PRO A 330 -52.86 -41.38 25.06
C PRO A 330 -51.76 -41.59 26.11
N THR A 331 -51.65 -40.60 26.99
CA THR A 331 -50.69 -40.47 28.09
C THR A 331 -51.20 -41.16 29.37
N GLN A 332 -50.38 -42.04 29.96
CA GLN A 332 -50.20 -42.34 31.41
C GLN A 332 -51.39 -42.88 32.27
N PRO A 333 -51.14 -43.69 33.31
CA PRO A 333 -50.62 -43.21 34.61
C PRO A 333 -49.48 -44.06 35.19
N GLY A 334 -48.69 -43.42 36.07
CA GLY A 334 -47.48 -43.99 36.65
C GLY A 334 -47.67 -44.96 37.82
N ARG A 335 -46.54 -45.56 38.17
CA ARG A 335 -46.01 -45.64 39.54
C ARG A 335 -44.50 -45.58 39.48
#